data_AF-A0A9D4YSF4-F1
#
_entry.id   AF-A0A9D4YSF4-F1
#
_cell.length_a   1.000
_cell.length_b   1.000
_cell.length_c   1.000
_cell.angle_alpha   90.00
_cell.angle_beta   90.00
_cell.angle_gamma   90.00
#
_symmetry.space_group_name_H-M   'P 1'
#
loop_
_entity.id
_entity.type
_entity.pdbx_description
1 polymer ?
#
loop_
_entity_poly.entity_id
_entity_poly.type
_entity_poly.pdbx_seq_one_letter_code
_entity_poly.pdbx_strand_id
1 'polypeptide(L)'
;MSGKVLIVATSATKLLDSRDTGCWVEEVASPYLIWREKGLQVDIASISGGAIPWDEASTSGDFYTAEAKKFMEDDKIRSLIEQTRSAKDVLAGGVDQYDAVFLPGGHGIVFDGNNSDLKALLEKFWNDGKVVSAVCHGAAGLLYAKDAAGDSILKGKQVAGFTNTEEVAVGKDKAVPFLTEDRIKELGADYKKDGDWTPFAVASGKLVTGQNPQSSKKVAELVAGILQGGLKEPVHGKGEHAGFHHRGKPYTSEHHHDHRDEHPRQGARHDEPNPVMARSSWHQPYRPPI
;
A
#
# COMPACT_ATOMS: atom_id res chain seq x y z
N MET A 1 -12.83 -19.50 -12.69
CA MET A 1 -11.43 -19.95 -12.53
C MET A 1 -10.89 -19.28 -11.27
N SER A 2 -10.06 -19.95 -10.47
CA SER A 2 -9.42 -19.28 -9.32
C SER A 2 -8.37 -18.31 -9.81
N GLY A 3 -8.39 -17.07 -9.29
CA GLY A 3 -7.43 -16.05 -9.70
C GLY A 3 -6.00 -16.42 -9.32
N LYS A 4 -5.02 -15.85 -10.02
CA LYS A 4 -3.58 -16.08 -9.80
C LYS A 4 -2.85 -14.78 -9.54
N VAL A 5 -2.05 -14.76 -8.47
CA VAL A 5 -1.26 -13.60 -8.03
C VAL A 5 0.24 -13.89 -8.20
N LEU A 6 0.98 -12.92 -8.71
CA LEU A 6 2.44 -12.92 -8.73
C LEU A 6 2.98 -12.04 -7.62
N ILE A 7 3.79 -12.59 -6.73
CA ILE A 7 4.61 -11.81 -5.77
C ILE A 7 5.97 -11.56 -6.42
N VAL A 8 6.46 -10.32 -6.39
CA VAL A 8 7.82 -9.98 -6.87
C VAL A 8 8.60 -9.27 -5.77
N ALA A 9 9.52 -10.00 -5.12
CA ALA A 9 10.37 -9.47 -4.06
C ALA A 9 11.61 -8.74 -4.59
N THR A 10 12.18 -7.86 -3.77
CA THR A 10 13.51 -7.26 -4.02
C THR A 10 14.61 -8.32 -4.06
N SER A 11 15.71 -8.01 -4.75
CA SER A 11 16.97 -8.74 -4.75
C SER A 11 18.13 -7.92 -4.17
N ALA A 12 17.88 -6.68 -3.73
CA ALA A 12 18.89 -5.82 -3.11
C ALA A 12 19.13 -6.16 -1.64
N THR A 13 20.39 -6.10 -1.22
CA THR A 13 20.84 -6.56 0.11
C THR A 13 21.44 -5.47 0.99
N LYS A 14 21.66 -4.26 0.46
CA LYS A 14 22.42 -3.21 1.14
C LYS A 14 21.73 -1.85 1.09
N LEU A 15 21.81 -1.13 2.21
CA LEU A 15 21.50 0.30 2.30
C LEU A 15 22.68 1.16 1.81
N LEU A 16 22.49 2.48 1.69
CA LEU A 16 23.57 3.41 1.31
C LEU A 16 24.75 3.39 2.29
N ASP A 17 24.48 3.13 3.57
CA ASP A 17 25.50 3.05 4.63
C ASP A 17 26.03 1.62 4.84
N SER A 18 25.80 0.72 3.89
CA SER A 18 26.29 -0.68 3.87
C SER A 18 25.69 -1.63 4.92
N ARG A 19 24.74 -1.16 5.75
CA ARG A 19 23.92 -2.07 6.57
C ARG A 19 23.14 -3.04 5.68
N ASP A 20 22.96 -4.25 6.17
CA ASP A 20 22.15 -5.27 5.51
C ASP A 20 20.68 -4.88 5.49
N THR A 21 20.00 -5.32 4.43
CA THR A 21 18.56 -5.20 4.23
C THR A 21 18.11 -6.33 3.31
N GLY A 22 16.79 -6.41 3.09
CA GLY A 22 16.22 -7.25 2.04
C GLY A 22 14.73 -6.99 1.91
N CYS A 23 14.02 -8.05 1.55
CA CYS A 23 12.58 -8.15 1.60
C CYS A 23 12.11 -8.34 3.04
N TRP A 24 10.96 -7.78 3.39
CA TRP A 24 10.34 -7.99 4.71
C TRP A 24 9.51 -9.28 4.73
N VAL A 25 9.86 -10.25 5.58
CA VAL A 25 9.26 -11.61 5.53
C VAL A 25 7.73 -11.61 5.69
N GLU A 26 7.21 -10.89 6.69
CA GLU A 26 5.75 -10.81 6.96
C GLU A 26 4.97 -10.30 5.73
N GLU A 27 5.57 -9.39 4.96
CA GLU A 27 4.94 -8.78 3.79
C GLU A 27 4.85 -9.74 2.61
N VAL A 28 5.59 -10.85 2.61
CA VAL A 28 5.44 -11.97 1.67
C VAL A 28 4.54 -13.05 2.26
N ALA A 29 4.84 -13.45 3.50
CA ALA A 29 4.23 -14.58 4.17
C ALA A 29 2.72 -14.41 4.35
N SER A 30 2.30 -13.27 4.90
CA SER A 30 0.90 -13.00 5.22
C SER A 30 0.03 -12.97 3.95
N PRO A 31 0.39 -12.21 2.88
CA PRO A 31 -0.37 -12.26 1.63
C PRO A 31 -0.38 -13.63 0.95
N TYR A 32 0.77 -14.31 0.89
CA TYR A 32 0.87 -15.65 0.31
C TYR A 32 -0.12 -16.62 0.96
N LEU A 33 -0.12 -16.71 2.30
CA LEU A 33 -0.98 -17.63 3.03
C LEU A 33 -2.46 -17.28 2.88
N ILE A 34 -2.82 -15.99 2.99
CA ILE A 34 -4.21 -15.52 2.85
C ILE A 34 -4.76 -15.82 1.45
N TRP A 35 -3.99 -15.57 0.40
CA TRP A 35 -4.43 -15.85 -0.96
C TRP A 35 -4.62 -17.34 -1.21
N ARG A 36 -3.71 -18.17 -0.70
CA ARG A 36 -3.84 -19.64 -0.77
C ARG A 36 -5.07 -20.14 -0.02
N GLU A 37 -5.35 -19.61 1.17
CA GLU A 37 -6.57 -19.92 1.94
C GLU A 37 -7.84 -19.53 1.18
N LYS A 38 -7.82 -18.40 0.47
CA LYS A 38 -8.91 -17.94 -0.40
C LYS A 38 -9.00 -18.68 -1.74
N GLY A 39 -8.20 -19.73 -1.93
CA GLY A 39 -8.20 -20.57 -3.13
C GLY A 39 -7.52 -19.95 -4.35
N LEU A 40 -6.80 -18.83 -4.19
CA LEU A 40 -6.01 -18.23 -5.25
C LEU A 40 -4.70 -19.00 -5.45
N GLN A 41 -4.22 -19.01 -6.69
CA GLN A 41 -2.89 -19.48 -7.00
C GLN A 41 -1.88 -18.37 -6.75
N VAL A 42 -0.68 -18.70 -6.25
CA VAL A 42 0.35 -17.72 -5.94
C VAL A 42 1.69 -18.23 -6.44
N ASP A 43 2.34 -17.44 -7.30
CA ASP A 43 3.74 -17.64 -7.66
C ASP A 43 4.60 -16.58 -6.99
N ILE A 44 5.85 -16.92 -6.68
CA ILE A 44 6.83 -15.99 -6.13
C ILE A 44 8.00 -15.85 -7.11
N ALA A 45 8.36 -14.61 -7.39
CA ALA A 45 9.52 -14.19 -8.15
C ALA A 45 10.35 -13.20 -7.33
N SER A 46 11.58 -12.93 -7.76
CA SER A 46 12.35 -11.77 -7.31
C SER A 46 12.86 -10.98 -8.50
N ILE A 47 13.28 -9.74 -8.29
CA ILE A 47 13.69 -8.85 -9.39
C ILE A 47 14.81 -9.49 -10.22
N SER A 48 15.85 -10.00 -9.57
CA SER A 48 17.01 -10.63 -10.22
C SER A 48 16.93 -12.17 -10.28
N GLY A 49 15.92 -12.79 -9.66
CA GLY A 49 15.81 -14.24 -9.54
C GLY A 49 16.75 -14.82 -8.47
N GLY A 50 16.66 -16.12 -8.25
CA GLY A 50 17.44 -16.82 -7.21
C GLY A 50 16.83 -16.67 -5.82
N ALA A 51 17.68 -16.69 -4.79
CA ALA A 51 17.25 -16.60 -3.41
C ALA A 51 16.81 -15.19 -3.05
N ILE A 52 15.64 -15.06 -2.42
CA ILE A 52 15.18 -13.76 -1.88
C ILE A 52 16.06 -13.38 -0.68
N PRO A 53 16.68 -12.20 -0.67
CA PRO A 53 17.33 -11.68 0.53
C PRO A 53 16.28 -11.19 1.52
N TRP A 54 16.42 -11.56 2.78
CA TRP A 54 15.50 -11.18 3.86
C TRP A 54 16.14 -10.13 4.77
N ASP A 55 15.38 -9.10 5.14
CA ASP A 55 15.80 -8.16 6.19
C ASP A 55 15.78 -8.88 7.55
N GLU A 56 16.92 -8.94 8.24
CA GLU A 56 17.08 -9.62 9.54
C GLU A 56 16.13 -9.08 10.63
N ALA A 57 15.76 -7.79 10.56
CA ALA A 57 14.80 -7.21 11.50
C ALA A 57 13.42 -7.86 11.35
N SER A 58 13.07 -8.36 10.17
CA SER A 58 11.77 -8.99 9.91
C SER A 58 11.64 -10.41 10.47
N THR A 59 12.75 -11.02 10.91
CA THR A 59 12.78 -12.35 11.55
C THR A 59 13.08 -12.27 13.05
N SER A 60 12.95 -11.08 13.65
CA SER A 60 13.29 -10.84 15.05
C SER A 60 12.09 -10.35 15.88
N GLY A 61 12.00 -10.80 17.13
CA GLY A 61 11.01 -10.33 18.11
C GLY A 61 9.56 -10.41 17.62
N ASP A 62 8.79 -9.34 17.86
CA ASP A 62 7.38 -9.24 17.48
C ASP A 62 7.17 -9.11 15.95
N PHE A 63 8.23 -8.80 15.19
CA PHE A 63 8.16 -8.78 13.73
C PHE A 63 8.16 -10.18 13.12
N TYR A 64 8.67 -11.19 13.84
CA TYR A 64 8.63 -12.59 13.39
C TYR A 64 7.32 -13.25 13.82
N THR A 65 6.26 -12.87 13.12
CA THR A 65 4.88 -13.32 13.31
C THR A 65 4.74 -14.84 13.16
N ALA A 66 3.56 -15.36 13.53
CA ALA A 66 3.26 -16.78 13.34
C ALA A 66 3.21 -17.15 11.85
N GLU A 67 2.68 -16.26 11.02
CA GLU A 67 2.60 -16.39 9.56
C GLU A 67 4.00 -16.40 8.93
N ALA A 68 4.87 -15.47 9.33
CA ALA A 68 6.27 -15.41 8.89
C ALA A 68 7.03 -16.69 9.26
N LYS A 69 6.89 -17.18 10.50
CA LYS A 69 7.50 -18.45 10.95
C LYS A 69 7.01 -19.62 10.11
N LYS A 70 5.69 -19.78 10.01
CA LYS A 70 5.08 -20.85 9.22
C LYS A 70 5.54 -20.83 7.75
N PHE A 71 5.68 -19.65 7.17
CA PHE A 71 6.14 -19.48 5.79
C PHE A 71 7.62 -19.88 5.63
N MET A 72 8.49 -19.44 6.54
CA MET A 72 9.94 -19.70 6.47
C MET A 72 10.29 -21.15 6.82
N GLU A 73 9.46 -21.83 7.61
CA GLU A 73 9.68 -23.22 8.06
C GLU A 73 9.02 -24.27 7.14
N ASP A 74 8.25 -23.86 6.12
CA ASP A 74 7.64 -24.78 5.16
C ASP A 74 8.64 -25.16 4.05
N ASP A 75 9.03 -26.43 3.99
CA ASP A 75 10.02 -26.95 3.03
C ASP A 75 9.67 -26.69 1.55
N LYS A 76 8.37 -26.69 1.20
CA LYS A 76 7.92 -26.45 -0.17
C LYS A 76 8.05 -24.97 -0.51
N ILE A 77 7.70 -24.10 0.44
CA ILE A 77 7.87 -22.65 0.29
C ILE A 77 9.35 -22.30 0.24
N ARG A 78 10.17 -22.90 1.10
CA ARG A 78 11.61 -22.68 1.14
C ARG A 78 12.28 -22.92 -0.21
N SER A 79 11.95 -24.04 -0.86
CA SER A 79 12.46 -24.35 -2.21
C SER A 79 12.07 -23.27 -3.24
N LEU A 80 10.84 -22.72 -3.12
CA LEU A 80 10.34 -21.68 -4.01
C LEU A 80 11.09 -20.35 -3.82
N ILE A 81 11.34 -19.94 -2.57
CA ILE A 81 11.99 -18.64 -2.25
C ILE A 81 13.51 -18.67 -2.40
N GLU A 82 14.14 -19.84 -2.39
CA GLU A 82 15.57 -20.02 -2.66
C GLU A 82 15.89 -20.05 -4.18
N GLN A 83 14.90 -20.34 -5.03
CA GLN A 83 15.08 -20.52 -6.48
C GLN A 83 13.98 -19.80 -7.28
N THR A 84 13.80 -18.51 -7.01
CA THR A 84 12.79 -17.71 -7.71
C THR A 84 13.17 -17.45 -9.16
N ARG A 85 12.17 -17.34 -10.03
CA ARG A 85 12.36 -16.75 -11.37
C ARG A 85 12.64 -15.26 -11.24
N SER A 86 13.41 -14.71 -12.18
CA SER A 86 13.61 -13.26 -12.26
C SER A 86 12.39 -12.55 -12.85
N ALA A 87 12.29 -11.23 -12.65
CA ALA A 87 11.25 -10.42 -13.31
C ALA A 87 11.33 -10.55 -14.84
N LYS A 88 12.55 -10.65 -15.39
CA LYS A 88 12.81 -10.90 -16.81
C LYS A 88 12.24 -12.22 -17.29
N ASP A 89 12.48 -13.31 -16.55
CA ASP A 89 12.00 -14.64 -16.93
C ASP A 89 10.47 -14.72 -16.89
N VAL A 90 9.85 -14.07 -15.89
CA VAL A 90 8.39 -13.98 -15.80
C VAL A 90 7.82 -13.20 -16.98
N LEU A 91 8.42 -12.04 -17.31
CA LEU A 91 7.99 -11.23 -18.44
C LEU A 91 8.11 -12.01 -19.77
N ALA A 92 9.22 -12.71 -19.97
CA ALA A 92 9.46 -13.53 -21.17
C ALA A 92 8.46 -14.70 -21.28
N GLY A 93 8.04 -15.27 -20.16
CA GLY A 93 7.01 -16.33 -20.11
C GLY A 93 5.57 -15.82 -20.29
N GLY A 94 5.36 -14.49 -20.30
CA GLY A 94 4.04 -13.87 -20.40
C GLY A 94 3.31 -13.78 -19.05
N VAL A 95 2.48 -12.74 -18.93
CA VAL A 95 1.75 -12.45 -17.68
C VAL A 95 0.26 -12.79 -17.75
N ASP A 96 -0.21 -13.34 -18.87
CA ASP A 96 -1.65 -13.55 -19.12
C ASP A 96 -2.30 -14.54 -18.16
N GLN A 97 -1.50 -15.42 -17.57
CA GLN A 97 -1.89 -16.36 -16.53
C GLN A 97 -2.09 -15.72 -15.14
N TYR A 98 -1.72 -14.46 -14.95
CA TYR A 98 -1.86 -13.74 -13.69
C TYR A 98 -2.99 -12.71 -13.77
N ASP A 99 -3.71 -12.53 -12.68
CA ASP A 99 -4.73 -11.50 -12.53
C ASP A 99 -4.24 -10.32 -11.68
N ALA A 100 -3.16 -10.53 -10.91
CA ALA A 100 -2.57 -9.52 -10.04
C ALA A 100 -1.05 -9.67 -9.90
N VAL A 101 -0.37 -8.54 -9.70
CA VAL A 101 1.01 -8.47 -9.22
C VAL A 101 1.06 -7.74 -7.88
N PHE A 102 1.92 -8.21 -6.99
CA PHE A 102 2.13 -7.67 -5.66
C PHE A 102 3.61 -7.49 -5.34
N LEU A 103 3.96 -6.30 -4.86
CA LEU A 103 5.29 -5.95 -4.40
C LEU A 103 5.32 -5.87 -2.86
N PRO A 104 5.91 -6.86 -2.16
CA PRO A 104 6.32 -6.67 -0.78
C PRO A 104 7.39 -5.57 -0.70
N GLY A 105 7.49 -4.94 0.46
CA GLY A 105 8.53 -4.01 0.81
C GLY A 105 9.70 -4.68 1.51
N GLY A 106 10.15 -4.05 2.59
CA GLY A 106 11.56 -4.09 3.02
C GLY A 106 12.40 -3.10 2.22
N HIS A 107 13.44 -2.53 2.84
CA HIS A 107 14.16 -1.39 2.27
C HIS A 107 14.90 -1.72 0.97
N GLY A 108 15.14 -2.99 0.65
CA GLY A 108 15.84 -3.39 -0.57
C GLY A 108 15.18 -2.84 -1.85
N ILE A 109 13.84 -2.83 -1.91
CA ILE A 109 13.11 -2.41 -3.12
C ILE A 109 13.27 -0.93 -3.45
N VAL A 110 13.73 -0.12 -2.50
CA VAL A 110 14.09 1.29 -2.74
C VAL A 110 15.29 1.42 -3.68
N PHE A 111 16.14 0.38 -3.75
CA PHE A 111 17.39 0.38 -4.51
C PHE A 111 17.25 -0.27 -5.89
N ASP A 112 16.46 -1.34 -5.99
CA ASP A 112 16.28 -2.09 -7.23
C ASP A 112 14.87 -1.97 -7.84
N GLY A 113 13.98 -1.19 -7.23
CA GLY A 113 12.65 -0.89 -7.77
C GLY A 113 12.67 -0.14 -9.12
N ASN A 114 13.80 0.47 -9.49
CA ASN A 114 14.01 1.12 -10.79
C ASN A 114 14.44 0.16 -11.91
N ASN A 115 14.55 -1.15 -11.62
CA ASN A 115 14.96 -2.15 -12.58
C ASN A 115 14.05 -2.16 -13.83
N SER A 116 14.65 -2.22 -15.02
CA SER A 116 13.93 -2.12 -16.28
C SER A 116 12.96 -3.28 -16.54
N ASP A 117 13.32 -4.49 -16.11
CA ASP A 117 12.48 -5.68 -16.29
C ASP A 117 11.28 -5.64 -15.34
N LEU A 118 11.49 -5.21 -14.08
CA LEU A 118 10.39 -4.96 -13.15
C LEU A 118 9.45 -3.87 -13.70
N LYS A 119 10.01 -2.75 -14.16
CA LYS A 119 9.22 -1.67 -14.77
C LYS A 119 8.36 -2.20 -15.92
N ALA A 120 8.96 -2.90 -16.89
CA ALA A 120 8.25 -3.45 -18.04
C ALA A 120 7.17 -4.46 -17.63
N LEU A 121 7.44 -5.28 -16.62
CA LEU A 121 6.47 -6.20 -16.04
C LEU A 121 5.25 -5.46 -15.48
N LEU A 122 5.48 -4.46 -14.61
CA LEU A 122 4.40 -3.67 -14.00
C LEU A 122 3.58 -2.89 -15.04
N GLU A 123 4.25 -2.30 -16.04
CA GLU A 123 3.59 -1.63 -17.16
C GLU A 123 2.69 -2.60 -17.94
N LYS A 124 3.14 -3.84 -18.18
CA LYS A 124 2.30 -4.87 -18.82
C LYS A 124 1.09 -5.24 -17.95
N PHE A 125 1.29 -5.48 -16.66
CA PHE A 125 0.17 -5.76 -15.74
C PHE A 125 -0.86 -4.63 -15.76
N TRP A 126 -0.40 -3.37 -15.65
CA TRP A 126 -1.28 -2.21 -15.66
C TRP A 126 -2.06 -2.05 -16.96
N ASN A 127 -1.36 -2.10 -18.10
CA ASN A 127 -1.96 -1.88 -19.42
C ASN A 127 -2.89 -3.03 -19.85
N ASP A 128 -2.67 -4.25 -19.35
CA ASP A 128 -3.61 -5.35 -19.52
C ASP A 128 -4.82 -5.26 -18.56
N GLY A 129 -4.89 -4.21 -17.73
CA GLY A 129 -5.96 -4.04 -16.74
C GLY A 129 -5.94 -5.09 -15.65
N LYS A 130 -4.76 -5.56 -15.22
CA LYS A 130 -4.61 -6.45 -14.06
C LYS A 130 -4.47 -5.64 -12.77
N VAL A 131 -4.62 -6.28 -11.62
CA VAL A 131 -4.40 -5.62 -10.32
C VAL A 131 -2.90 -5.40 -10.12
N VAL A 132 -2.52 -4.18 -9.76
CA VAL A 132 -1.16 -3.84 -9.35
C VAL A 132 -1.20 -3.45 -7.89
N SER A 133 -0.36 -4.07 -7.08
CA SER A 133 -0.42 -3.88 -5.64
C SER A 133 0.94 -3.85 -4.97
N ALA A 134 1.01 -3.19 -3.82
CA ALA A 134 2.23 -3.10 -3.02
C ALA A 134 1.93 -2.82 -1.55
N VAL A 135 2.92 -3.00 -0.68
CA VAL A 135 2.86 -2.59 0.73
C VAL A 135 4.19 -2.00 1.16
N CYS A 136 4.18 -1.08 2.14
CA CYS A 136 5.40 -0.55 2.75
C CYS A 136 6.30 0.14 1.71
N HIS A 137 7.58 -0.20 1.67
CA HIS A 137 8.51 0.24 0.63
C HIS A 137 8.24 -0.37 -0.73
N GLY A 138 7.41 -1.42 -0.84
CA GLY A 138 7.02 -2.01 -2.13
C GLY A 138 6.45 -0.98 -3.10
N ALA A 139 5.84 0.10 -2.58
CA ALA A 139 5.38 1.23 -3.37
C ALA A 139 6.52 1.95 -4.13
N ALA A 140 7.77 1.86 -3.67
CA ALA A 140 8.95 2.35 -4.38
C ALA A 140 9.17 1.66 -5.73
N GLY A 141 8.80 0.37 -5.86
CA GLY A 141 8.83 -0.35 -7.14
C GLY A 141 7.80 0.15 -8.14
N LEU A 142 6.73 0.82 -7.69
CA LEU A 142 5.67 1.36 -8.57
C LEU A 142 6.02 2.73 -9.15
N LEU A 143 7.02 3.43 -8.61
CA LEU A 143 7.37 4.81 -8.95
C LEU A 143 7.75 4.99 -10.44
N TYR A 144 8.23 3.92 -11.08
CA TYR A 144 8.80 3.96 -12.42
C TYR A 144 7.86 3.43 -13.51
N ALA A 145 6.74 2.81 -13.12
CA ALA A 145 5.78 2.25 -14.06
C ALA A 145 4.88 3.34 -14.66
N LYS A 146 4.65 3.24 -15.97
CA LYS A 146 3.81 4.17 -16.73
C LYS A 146 2.65 3.46 -17.43
N ASP A 147 1.58 4.20 -17.66
CA ASP A 147 0.48 3.75 -18.50
C ASP A 147 0.82 3.87 -20.01
N ALA A 148 -0.10 3.41 -20.86
CA ALA A 148 0.03 3.50 -22.31
C ALA A 148 0.15 4.92 -22.87
N ALA A 149 -0.25 5.95 -22.10
CA ALA A 149 -0.09 7.36 -22.45
C ALA A 149 1.27 7.93 -21.99
N GLY A 150 2.06 7.14 -21.24
CA GLY A 150 3.36 7.54 -20.72
C GLY A 150 3.31 8.30 -19.39
N ASP A 151 2.13 8.41 -18.79
CA ASP A 151 1.91 9.00 -17.47
C ASP A 151 2.22 7.98 -16.36
N SER A 152 2.63 8.44 -15.18
CA SER A 152 2.81 7.54 -14.02
C SER A 152 1.49 6.85 -13.66
N ILE A 153 1.52 5.55 -13.38
CA ILE A 153 0.33 4.81 -12.93
C ILE A 153 -0.22 5.30 -11.58
N LEU A 154 0.56 6.10 -10.84
CA LEU A 154 0.18 6.66 -9.54
C LEU A 154 -0.54 8.01 -9.66
N LYS A 155 -0.44 8.69 -10.82
CA LYS A 155 -0.94 10.05 -11.03
C LYS A 155 -2.45 10.13 -10.78
N GLY A 156 -2.86 10.98 -9.85
CA GLY A 156 -4.25 11.18 -9.45
C GLY A 156 -4.89 9.98 -8.73
N LYS A 157 -4.12 8.95 -8.35
CA LYS A 157 -4.62 7.79 -7.61
C LYS A 157 -4.40 7.96 -6.11
N GLN A 158 -5.26 7.33 -5.33
CA GLN A 158 -5.01 7.17 -3.89
C GLN A 158 -3.94 6.09 -3.68
N VAL A 159 -2.87 6.45 -3.00
CA VAL A 159 -1.70 5.59 -2.80
C VAL A 159 -1.24 5.66 -1.36
N ALA A 160 -0.95 4.52 -0.76
CA ALA A 160 -0.24 4.40 0.51
C ALA A 160 1.16 3.80 0.26
N GLY A 161 2.02 3.94 1.26
CA GLY A 161 3.38 3.40 1.30
C GLY A 161 4.03 3.82 2.59
N PHE A 162 5.24 3.33 2.86
CA PHE A 162 5.92 3.63 4.13
C PHE A 162 6.06 5.13 4.34
N THR A 163 5.66 5.60 5.52
CA THR A 163 5.59 7.03 5.80
C THR A 163 6.99 7.58 6.09
N ASN A 164 7.17 8.88 5.85
CA ASN A 164 8.40 9.56 6.24
C ASN A 164 8.64 9.50 7.76
N THR A 165 7.57 9.52 8.56
CA THR A 165 7.64 9.47 10.03
C THR A 165 8.08 8.09 10.52
N GLU A 166 7.56 7.01 9.95
CA GLU A 166 8.04 5.66 10.21
C GLU A 166 9.51 5.48 9.75
N GLU A 167 9.91 6.05 8.61
CA GLU A 167 11.30 6.00 8.12
C GLU A 167 12.31 6.65 9.08
N VAL A 168 11.95 7.82 9.62
CA VAL A 168 12.76 8.50 10.64
C VAL A 168 12.77 7.70 11.94
N ALA A 169 11.63 7.12 12.34
CA ALA A 169 11.52 6.33 13.56
C ALA A 169 12.43 5.09 13.55
N VAL A 170 12.67 4.48 12.39
CA VAL A 170 13.61 3.35 12.22
C VAL A 170 15.05 3.77 11.95
N GLY A 171 15.34 5.08 11.88
CA GLY A 171 16.70 5.61 11.68
C GLY A 171 17.31 5.23 10.33
N LYS A 172 16.47 5.11 9.29
CA LYS A 172 16.91 4.77 7.92
C LYS A 172 16.68 5.91 6.92
N ASP A 173 16.14 7.05 7.33
CA ASP A 173 15.86 8.23 6.49
C ASP A 173 17.10 8.85 5.82
N LYS A 174 18.30 8.57 6.35
CA LYS A 174 19.60 8.94 5.73
C LYS A 174 20.32 7.78 5.04
N ALA A 175 19.79 6.57 5.16
CA ALA A 175 20.36 5.35 4.60
C ALA A 175 19.65 4.92 3.30
N VAL A 176 18.57 5.61 2.91
CA VAL A 176 17.85 5.43 1.65
C VAL A 176 18.12 6.58 0.68
N PRO A 177 18.10 6.34 -0.65
CA PRO A 177 18.34 7.38 -1.66
C PRO A 177 17.21 8.40 -1.77
N PHE A 178 16.02 8.06 -1.28
CA PHE A 178 14.84 8.92 -1.25
C PHE A 178 13.83 8.39 -0.23
N LEU A 179 12.89 9.23 0.18
CA LEU A 179 11.75 8.82 1.00
C LEU A 179 10.56 8.41 0.12
N THR A 180 9.99 7.24 0.39
CA THR A 180 8.91 6.65 -0.43
C THR A 180 7.69 7.57 -0.51
N GLU A 181 7.21 8.09 0.62
CA GLU A 181 6.06 9.01 0.66
C GLU A 181 6.28 10.27 -0.18
N ASP A 182 7.49 10.86 -0.16
CA ASP A 182 7.80 12.05 -0.96
C ASP A 182 7.76 11.74 -2.45
N ARG A 183 8.40 10.64 -2.88
CA ARG A 183 8.40 10.24 -4.30
C ARG A 183 7.00 9.94 -4.83
N ILE A 184 6.13 9.34 -4.01
CA ILE A 184 4.74 9.09 -4.39
C ILE A 184 4.01 10.42 -4.64
N LYS A 185 4.17 11.40 -3.74
CA LYS A 185 3.54 12.73 -3.88
C LYS A 185 4.06 13.50 -5.10
N GLU A 186 5.36 13.45 -5.36
CA GLU A 186 5.99 14.10 -6.52
C GLU A 186 5.45 13.59 -7.86
N LEU A 187 5.00 12.34 -7.92
CA LEU A 187 4.36 11.75 -9.10
C LEU A 187 2.88 12.13 -9.25
N GLY A 188 2.36 12.99 -8.37
CA GLY A 188 0.99 13.51 -8.44
C GLY A 188 -0.06 12.56 -7.88
N ALA A 189 0.34 11.60 -7.02
CA ALA A 189 -0.61 10.75 -6.31
C ALA A 189 -1.25 11.48 -5.12
N ASP A 190 -2.48 11.11 -4.78
CA ASP A 190 -3.15 11.49 -3.53
C ASP A 190 -2.67 10.53 -2.43
N TYR A 191 -1.50 10.86 -1.85
CA TYR A 191 -0.89 10.02 -0.82
C TYR A 191 -1.78 9.97 0.44
N LYS A 192 -2.13 8.75 0.88
CA LYS A 192 -2.94 8.47 2.07
C LYS A 192 -2.11 7.71 3.10
N LYS A 193 -2.29 8.06 4.36
CA LYS A 193 -1.72 7.36 5.51
C LYS A 193 -2.64 7.44 6.72
N ASP A 194 -2.42 6.52 7.65
CA ASP A 194 -2.91 6.58 9.03
C ASP A 194 -1.72 6.84 9.97
N GLY A 195 -1.92 6.74 11.28
CA GLY A 195 -0.85 6.81 12.26
C GLY A 195 0.25 5.76 12.03
N ASP A 196 1.48 6.09 12.41
CA ASP A 196 2.62 5.18 12.31
C ASP A 196 2.28 3.80 12.90
N TRP A 197 2.73 2.73 12.24
CA TRP A 197 2.53 1.32 12.63
C TRP A 197 1.08 0.83 12.63
N THR A 198 0.13 1.68 12.19
CA THR A 198 -1.28 1.31 12.08
C THR A 198 -1.55 0.60 10.75
N PRO A 199 -2.30 -0.52 10.75
CA PRO A 199 -2.73 -1.17 9.52
C PRO A 199 -3.57 -0.24 8.61
N PHE A 200 -3.00 0.17 7.49
CA PHE A 200 -3.65 1.06 6.53
C PHE A 200 -3.42 0.62 5.09
N ALA A 201 -4.50 0.50 4.33
CA ALA A 201 -4.44 0.16 2.92
C ALA A 201 -5.60 0.82 2.17
N VAL A 202 -5.36 1.19 0.92
CA VAL A 202 -6.30 1.86 0.02
C VAL A 202 -6.35 1.13 -1.31
N ALA A 203 -7.52 1.15 -1.94
CA ALA A 203 -7.72 0.67 -3.30
C ALA A 203 -8.23 1.82 -4.18
N SER A 204 -7.50 2.15 -5.24
CA SER A 204 -7.91 3.12 -6.26
C SER A 204 -8.13 2.37 -7.58
N GLY A 205 -9.33 1.80 -7.74
CA GLY A 205 -9.64 0.87 -8.83
C GLY A 205 -8.78 -0.40 -8.71
N LYS A 206 -7.89 -0.62 -9.68
CA LYS A 206 -7.00 -1.79 -9.74
C LYS A 206 -5.63 -1.57 -9.08
N LEU A 207 -5.38 -0.38 -8.52
CA LEU A 207 -4.19 -0.09 -7.72
C LEU A 207 -4.50 -0.30 -6.24
N VAL A 208 -3.82 -1.24 -5.56
CA VAL A 208 -4.00 -1.49 -4.12
C VAL A 208 -2.69 -1.28 -3.39
N THR A 209 -2.64 -0.39 -2.41
CA THR A 209 -1.41 -0.10 -1.69
C THR A 209 -1.60 -0.04 -0.18
N GLY A 210 -0.60 -0.49 0.58
CA GLY A 210 -0.59 -0.50 2.04
C GLY A 210 0.59 0.25 2.63
N GLN A 211 0.43 0.77 3.85
CA GLN A 211 1.39 1.68 4.48
C GLN A 211 2.65 1.00 4.99
N ASN A 212 2.53 -0.11 5.72
CA ASN A 212 3.59 -0.67 6.55
C ASN A 212 3.41 -2.20 6.68
N PRO A 213 4.32 -2.94 7.34
CA PRO A 213 4.19 -4.40 7.48
C PRO A 213 2.84 -4.84 8.06
N GLN A 214 2.28 -4.07 9.00
CA GLN A 214 0.99 -4.34 9.64
C GLN A 214 -0.19 -4.25 8.67
N SER A 215 0.03 -3.67 7.48
CA SER A 215 -0.96 -3.53 6.42
C SER A 215 -1.03 -4.71 5.46
N SER A 216 -0.10 -5.67 5.55
CA SER A 216 0.02 -6.81 4.61
C SER A 216 -1.27 -7.60 4.44
N LYS A 217 -1.90 -7.97 5.57
CA LYS A 217 -3.20 -8.67 5.57
C LYS A 217 -4.28 -7.88 4.85
N LYS A 218 -4.38 -6.57 5.13
CA LYS A 218 -5.41 -5.69 4.56
C LYS A 218 -5.25 -5.55 3.04
N VAL A 219 -4.00 -5.44 2.55
CA VAL A 219 -3.71 -5.45 1.11
C VAL A 219 -4.12 -6.79 0.49
N ALA A 220 -3.76 -7.92 1.11
CA ALA A 220 -4.11 -9.25 0.62
C ALA A 220 -5.64 -9.46 0.51
N GLU A 221 -6.39 -9.01 1.52
CA GLU A 221 -7.85 -9.07 1.55
C GLU A 221 -8.49 -8.19 0.46
N LEU A 222 -7.99 -6.98 0.25
CA LEU A 222 -8.46 -6.09 -0.82
C LEU A 222 -8.21 -6.68 -2.22
N VAL A 223 -6.99 -7.18 -2.47
CA VAL A 223 -6.64 -7.83 -3.74
C VAL A 223 -7.54 -9.04 -3.99
N ALA A 224 -7.71 -9.92 -3.00
CA ALA A 224 -8.59 -11.08 -3.14
C ALA A 224 -10.05 -10.67 -3.39
N GLY A 225 -10.52 -9.63 -2.69
CA GLY A 225 -11.85 -9.06 -2.89
C GLY A 225 -12.06 -8.56 -4.32
N ILE A 226 -11.07 -7.89 -4.93
CA ILE A 226 -11.13 -7.47 -6.34
C ILE A 226 -11.22 -8.68 -7.26
N LEU A 227 -10.33 -9.66 -7.08
CA LEU A 227 -10.23 -10.83 -7.96
C LEU A 227 -11.45 -11.76 -7.88
N GLN A 228 -12.14 -11.77 -6.74
CA GLN A 228 -13.33 -12.60 -6.50
C GLN A 228 -14.65 -11.84 -6.81
N GLY A 229 -14.59 -10.62 -7.34
CA GLY A 229 -15.76 -9.82 -7.69
C GLY A 229 -16.49 -9.20 -6.49
N GLY A 230 -15.81 -9.10 -5.34
CA GLY A 230 -16.36 -8.64 -4.06
C GLY A 230 -16.29 -7.13 -3.82
N LEU A 231 -15.47 -6.37 -4.55
CA LEU A 231 -15.51 -4.91 -4.48
C LEU A 231 -16.60 -4.37 -5.41
N LYS A 232 -17.80 -4.19 -4.86
CA LYS A 232 -18.80 -3.32 -5.49
C LYS A 232 -18.19 -1.91 -5.54
N GLU A 233 -18.02 -1.36 -6.73
CA GLU A 233 -17.76 0.06 -6.95
C GLU A 233 -18.66 0.89 -6.01
N PRO A 234 -18.18 2.00 -5.41
CA PRO A 234 -19.09 2.93 -4.78
C PRO A 234 -20.05 3.39 -5.87
N VAL A 235 -21.34 3.08 -5.70
CA VAL A 235 -22.39 3.57 -6.59
C VAL A 235 -22.39 5.09 -6.45
N HIS A 236 -21.73 5.78 -7.37
CA HIS A 236 -22.00 7.18 -7.61
C HIS A 236 -23.45 7.24 -8.07
N GLY A 237 -24.34 7.63 -7.14
CA GLY A 237 -25.74 7.87 -7.43
C GLY A 237 -25.84 8.77 -8.64
N LYS A 238 -26.41 8.24 -9.73
CA LYS A 238 -26.78 9.05 -10.88
C LYS A 238 -27.75 10.10 -10.34
N GLY A 239 -27.31 11.36 -10.32
CA GLY A 239 -28.20 12.49 -10.17
C GLY A 239 -29.26 12.37 -11.24
N GLU A 240 -30.50 12.18 -10.81
CA GLU A 240 -31.66 12.26 -11.68
C GLU A 240 -31.70 13.68 -12.26
N HIS A 241 -31.40 13.79 -13.56
CA HIS A 241 -31.79 14.95 -14.34
C HIS A 241 -33.32 14.91 -14.49
N ALA A 242 -34.03 15.42 -13.49
CA ALA A 242 -35.43 15.78 -13.62
C ALA A 242 -35.51 17.12 -14.38
N GLY A 243 -35.73 17.04 -15.69
CA GLY A 243 -36.11 18.18 -16.50
C GLY A 243 -37.47 18.72 -16.03
N PHE A 244 -37.48 19.94 -15.49
CA PHE A 244 -38.72 20.67 -15.21
C PHE A 244 -38.96 21.69 -16.33
N HIS A 245 -39.94 21.39 -17.18
CA HIS A 245 -40.54 22.36 -18.11
C HIS A 245 -41.37 23.37 -17.33
N HIS A 246 -41.05 24.65 -17.47
CA HIS A 246 -41.88 25.76 -17.01
C HIS A 246 -42.92 26.11 -18.08
N ARG A 247 -44.21 25.94 -17.75
CA ARG A 247 -45.32 26.74 -18.31
C ARG A 247 -46.18 27.19 -17.14
N GLY A 248 -46.35 28.51 -17.05
CA GLY A 248 -46.91 29.17 -15.87
C GLY A 248 -48.42 29.22 -15.79
N LYS A 249 -48.89 29.93 -14.76
CA LYS A 249 -49.87 31.02 -14.82
C LYS A 249 -49.90 31.75 -13.47
N PRO A 250 -50.31 33.04 -13.44
CA PRO A 250 -50.23 33.89 -12.26
C PRO A 250 -51.52 33.87 -11.44
N TYR A 251 -51.42 34.10 -10.13
CA TYR A 251 -52.55 34.55 -9.31
C TYR A 251 -52.06 35.53 -8.23
N THR A 252 -52.91 36.52 -7.97
CA THR A 252 -52.66 37.80 -7.30
C THR A 252 -53.08 37.83 -5.82
N SER A 253 -52.66 38.91 -5.13
CA SER A 253 -53.25 39.55 -3.92
C SER A 253 -53.09 38.78 -2.59
N GLU A 254 -52.97 39.38 -1.40
CA GLU A 254 -52.74 40.72 -0.84
C GLU A 254 -52.56 40.49 0.69
N HIS A 255 -51.83 41.39 1.38
CA HIS A 255 -51.91 41.67 2.84
C HIS A 255 -51.48 40.56 3.83
N HIS A 256 -50.83 40.78 5.00
CA HIS A 256 -50.88 41.88 5.98
C HIS A 256 -49.67 41.79 6.96
N HIS A 257 -49.46 42.91 7.67
CA HIS A 257 -48.69 43.26 8.88
C HIS A 257 -48.04 42.16 9.76
N ASP A 258 -46.76 42.31 10.16
CA ASP A 258 -46.16 43.14 11.23
C ASP A 258 -46.04 42.34 12.54
N HIS A 259 -44.82 42.13 13.03
CA HIS A 259 -44.39 42.52 14.38
C HIS A 259 -43.00 41.98 14.73
N ARG A 260 -42.25 42.89 15.34
CA ARG A 260 -40.95 42.78 16.00
C ARG A 260 -40.99 41.77 17.15
N ASP A 261 -39.83 41.25 17.54
CA ASP A 261 -39.25 41.64 18.83
C ASP A 261 -37.81 41.17 19.03
N GLU A 262 -37.10 42.03 19.75
CA GLU A 262 -35.67 42.07 20.03
C GLU A 262 -35.29 41.30 21.30
N HIS A 263 -34.14 40.59 21.26
CA HIS A 263 -33.10 40.47 22.33
C HIS A 263 -33.46 39.99 23.77
N PRO A 264 -32.51 39.76 24.72
CA PRO A 264 -31.04 39.67 24.65
C PRO A 264 -30.37 38.47 25.40
N ARG A 265 -29.07 38.28 25.06
CA ARG A 265 -27.86 37.96 25.86
C ARG A 265 -27.97 37.38 27.29
N GLN A 266 -27.11 36.39 27.56
CA GLN A 266 -26.09 36.24 28.64
C GLN A 266 -25.65 34.74 28.63
N GLY A 267 -24.44 34.27 28.90
CA GLY A 267 -23.21 34.78 29.51
C GLY A 267 -22.45 33.58 30.13
N ALA A 268 -21.12 33.69 30.31
CA ALA A 268 -20.18 32.78 30.99
C ALA A 268 -19.70 31.53 30.20
N ARG A 269 -18.42 31.35 29.82
CA ARG A 269 -17.09 31.33 30.51
C ARG A 269 -16.70 29.96 31.10
N HIS A 270 -15.55 29.50 30.59
CA HIS A 270 -14.50 28.66 31.21
C HIS A 270 -14.82 27.19 31.58
N ASP A 271 -14.17 26.24 30.90
CA ASP A 271 -12.92 25.61 31.37
C ASP A 271 -12.47 24.49 30.40
N GLU A 272 -11.24 24.60 29.88
CA GLU A 272 -10.52 23.53 29.19
C GLU A 272 -9.61 22.78 30.18
N PRO A 273 -9.51 21.44 30.13
CA PRO A 273 -8.43 20.72 30.77
C PRO A 273 -7.28 20.41 29.79
N ASN A 274 -6.10 20.91 30.16
CA ASN A 274 -4.78 20.61 29.63
C ASN A 274 -4.35 19.16 29.97
N PRO A 275 -3.86 18.32 29.03
CA PRO A 275 -3.28 17.02 29.34
C PRO A 275 -1.74 17.12 29.46
N VAL A 276 -1.23 16.94 30.68
CA VAL A 276 0.19 16.68 30.93
C VAL A 276 0.30 15.34 31.68
N MET A 277 1.21 14.49 31.18
CA MET A 277 1.75 13.25 31.75
C MET A 277 1.13 11.92 31.31
N ALA A 278 1.75 11.33 30.29
CA ALA A 278 2.11 9.91 30.29
C ALA A 278 3.44 9.74 29.54
N ARG A 279 4.56 9.76 30.28
CA ARG A 279 5.89 9.32 29.83
C ARG A 279 6.24 8.04 30.57
N SER A 280 6.38 6.93 29.84
CA SER A 280 7.17 5.73 30.18
C SER A 280 7.02 4.76 29.02
N SER A 281 8.02 4.08 28.44
CA SER A 281 9.44 3.93 28.73
C SER A 281 10.01 3.13 27.55
N TRP A 282 10.79 3.75 26.66
CA TRP A 282 11.43 3.07 25.53
C TRP A 282 12.84 3.61 25.35
N HIS A 283 13.80 3.26 26.21
CA HIS A 283 15.23 3.50 25.97
C HIS A 283 16.03 2.44 26.74
N GLN A 284 16.59 1.46 26.04
CA GLN A 284 17.74 0.67 26.49
C GLN A 284 18.76 0.69 25.36
N PRO A 285 19.95 1.31 25.54
CA PRO A 285 20.99 1.30 24.52
C PRO A 285 21.78 -0.03 24.56
N TYR A 286 21.93 -0.62 23.39
CA TYR A 286 22.73 -1.82 23.10
C TYR A 286 24.21 -1.61 23.45
N ARG A 287 24.84 -2.60 24.10
CA ARG A 287 26.30 -2.68 24.30
C ARG A 287 26.85 -3.87 23.48
N PRO A 288 27.89 -3.68 22.66
CA PRO A 288 28.51 -4.79 21.93
C PRO A 288 29.43 -5.62 22.84
N PRO A 289 29.63 -6.92 22.55
CA PRO A 289 30.49 -7.81 23.33
C PRO A 289 31.98 -7.57 23.05
N ILE A 290 32.78 -7.90 24.06
CA ILE A 290 34.25 -7.85 24.10
C ILE A 290 34.84 -9.12 23.51
#